data_AF-A0A7Y7J0C4-F1
#
_entry.id   AF-A0A7Y7J0C4-F1
#
_cell.length_a   1.000
_cell.length_b   1.000
_cell.length_c   1.000
_cell.angle_alpha   90.00
_cell.angle_beta   90.00
_cell.angle_gamma   90.00
#
_symmetry.space_group_name_H-M   'P 1'
#
loop_
_entity.id
_entity.type
_entity.pdbx_description
1 polymer ?
#
loop_
_entity_poly.entity_id
_entity_poly.type
_entity_poly.pdbx_seq_one_letter_code
_entity_poly.pdbx_strand_id
1 'polypeptide(L)'
;MTTRGDPPPMHAAIPTDGKRRDFLTLVTLAAGGAGAAAFAWPFLDSLRPADSGAARAPVDVDVSKLPPGQQITVVWHGSPVFITHRTPQALARLRDPALA
;
A
#
# COMPACT_ATOMS: atom_id res chain seq x y z
N MET A 1 -12.09 47.68 -72.07
CA MET A 1 -13.01 46.61 -71.63
C MET A 1 -12.39 45.98 -70.39
N THR A 2 -13.07 46.13 -69.26
CA THR A 2 -12.54 46.01 -67.90
C THR A 2 -12.59 44.57 -67.39
N THR A 3 -11.49 44.01 -66.89
CA THR A 3 -11.59 42.93 -65.89
C THR A 3 -10.78 43.35 -64.67
N ARG A 4 -11.53 43.67 -63.62
CA ARG A 4 -11.09 44.07 -62.29
C ARG A 4 -10.54 42.82 -61.61
N GLY A 5 -9.32 42.90 -61.07
CA GLY A 5 -8.80 41.87 -60.18
C GLY A 5 -9.59 41.92 -58.87
N ASP A 6 -10.64 41.13 -58.76
CA ASP A 6 -11.32 40.93 -57.47
C ASP A 6 -10.47 39.97 -56.62
N PRO A 7 -10.09 40.35 -55.39
CA PRO A 7 -9.33 39.47 -54.51
C PRO A 7 -10.18 38.28 -54.07
N PRO A 8 -9.57 37.10 -53.83
CA PRO A 8 -10.29 35.91 -53.40
C PRO A 8 -11.05 36.17 -52.08
N PRO A 9 -12.20 35.53 -51.85
CA PRO A 9 -12.95 35.72 -50.62
C PRO A 9 -12.10 35.29 -49.41
N MET A 10 -11.69 36.28 -48.62
CA MET A 10 -11.07 36.05 -47.33
C MET A 10 -12.12 35.43 -46.42
N HIS A 11 -11.98 34.14 -46.14
CA HIS A 11 -12.86 33.46 -45.20
C HIS A 11 -12.66 34.12 -43.85
N ALA A 12 -13.67 34.86 -43.37
CA ALA A 12 -13.61 35.50 -42.08
C ALA A 12 -13.37 34.41 -41.02
N ALA A 13 -12.22 34.44 -40.37
CA ALA A 13 -11.93 33.56 -39.25
C ALA A 13 -12.95 33.88 -38.15
N ILE A 14 -13.89 32.96 -37.93
CA ILE A 14 -14.86 33.10 -36.85
C ILE A 14 -14.07 33.14 -35.54
N PRO A 15 -14.20 34.20 -34.72
CA PRO A 15 -13.55 34.24 -33.42
C PRO A 15 -14.14 33.11 -32.57
N THR A 16 -13.38 32.04 -32.40
CA THR A 16 -13.77 30.95 -31.50
C THR A 16 -13.54 31.43 -30.08
N ASP A 17 -14.63 31.64 -29.34
CA ASP A 17 -14.59 32.02 -27.94
C ASP A 17 -14.00 30.85 -27.12
N GLY A 18 -12.69 30.90 -26.89
CA GLY A 18 -11.88 29.82 -26.29
C GLY A 18 -12.38 29.36 -24.93
N LYS A 19 -13.08 30.24 -24.20
CA LYS A 19 -13.65 29.96 -22.87
C LYS A 19 -14.57 28.73 -22.84
N ARG A 20 -15.35 28.49 -23.90
CA ARG A 20 -16.24 27.31 -23.98
C ARG A 20 -15.46 26.01 -24.13
N ARG A 21 -14.39 26.03 -24.94
CA ARG A 21 -13.50 24.89 -25.13
C ARG A 21 -12.70 24.61 -23.87
N ASP A 22 -12.20 25.65 -23.21
CA ASP A 22 -11.43 25.52 -21.97
C ASP A 22 -12.28 24.95 -20.85
N PHE A 23 -13.54 25.41 -20.72
CA PHE A 23 -14.49 24.85 -19.76
C PHE A 23 -14.75 23.36 -20.01
N LEU A 24 -15.04 22.96 -21.25
CA LEU A 24 -15.27 21.55 -21.58
C LEU A 24 -14.01 20.71 -21.33
N THR A 25 -12.84 21.23 -21.71
CA THR A 25 -11.56 20.54 -21.52
C THR A 25 -11.27 20.34 -20.02
N LEU A 26 -11.51 21.36 -19.20
CA LEU A 26 -11.34 21.30 -17.76
C LEU A 26 -12.30 20.31 -17.11
N VAL A 27 -13.58 20.34 -17.46
CA VAL A 27 -14.58 19.42 -16.92
C VAL A 27 -14.30 17.98 -17.34
N THR A 28 -13.94 17.74 -18.59
CA THR A 28 -13.59 16.40 -19.09
C THR A 28 -12.36 15.84 -18.39
N LEU A 29 -11.30 16.64 -18.22
CA LEU A 29 -10.10 16.21 -17.50
C LEU A 29 -10.38 15.97 -16.01
N ALA A 30 -11.16 16.85 -15.37
CA ALA A 30 -11.52 16.70 -13.97
C ALA A 30 -12.36 15.43 -13.75
N ALA A 31 -13.39 15.20 -14.58
CA ALA A 31 -14.24 14.02 -14.48
C ALA A 31 -13.48 12.73 -14.80
N GLY A 32 -12.65 12.73 -15.85
CA GLY A 32 -11.82 11.59 -16.21
C GLY A 32 -10.77 11.27 -15.15
N GLY A 33 -10.11 12.29 -14.59
CA GLY A 33 -9.13 12.14 -13.52
C GLY A 33 -9.75 11.63 -12.22
N ALA A 34 -10.91 12.16 -11.83
CA ALA A 34 -11.65 11.69 -10.66
C ALA A 34 -12.10 10.24 -10.82
N GLY A 35 -12.62 9.87 -11.99
CA GLY A 35 -12.98 8.48 -12.30
C GLY A 35 -11.78 7.54 -12.22
N ALA A 36 -10.65 7.91 -12.82
CA ALA A 36 -9.42 7.12 -12.78
C ALA A 36 -8.91 6.93 -11.34
N ALA A 37 -8.91 7.99 -10.53
CA ALA A 37 -8.51 7.92 -9.12
C ALA A 37 -9.45 7.03 -8.29
N ALA A 38 -10.76 7.08 -8.56
CA ALA A 38 -11.76 6.27 -7.87
C ALA A 38 -11.58 4.75 -8.10
N PHE A 39 -11.03 4.34 -9.25
CA PHE A 39 -10.68 2.94 -9.52
C PHE A 39 -9.25 2.60 -9.08
N ALA A 40 -8.30 3.52 -9.25
CA ALA A 40 -6.92 3.30 -8.87
C ALA A 40 -6.77 3.10 -7.36
N TRP A 41 -7.53 3.83 -6.54
CA TRP A 41 -7.48 3.73 -5.08
C TRP A 41 -7.80 2.33 -4.54
N PRO A 42 -8.99 1.73 -4.82
CA PRO A 42 -9.30 0.38 -4.35
C PRO A 42 -8.41 -0.69 -4.99
N PHE A 43 -7.91 -0.47 -6.21
CA PHE A 43 -6.94 -1.37 -6.82
C PHE A 43 -5.61 -1.39 -6.04
N LEU A 44 -5.06 -0.22 -5.69
CA LEU A 44 -3.87 -0.12 -4.85
C LEU A 44 -4.11 -0.69 -3.45
N ASP A 45 -5.29 -0.44 -2.87
CA ASP A 45 -5.66 -0.98 -1.57
C ASP A 45 -5.77 -2.53 -1.61
N SER A 46 -6.23 -3.10 -2.73
CA SER A 46 -6.30 -4.56 -2.92
C SER A 46 -4.94 -5.26 -2.99
N LEU A 47 -3.87 -4.53 -3.30
CA LEU A 47 -2.50 -5.06 -3.29
C LEU A 47 -1.92 -5.13 -1.87
N ARG A 48 -2.58 -4.53 -0.88
CA ARG A 48 -2.14 -4.62 0.51
C ARG A 48 -2.35 -6.06 0.98
N PRO A 49 -1.36 -6.64 1.69
CA PRO A 49 -1.53 -7.97 2.26
C PRO A 49 -2.77 -7.98 3.15
N ALA A 50 -3.57 -9.04 3.05
CA ALA A 50 -4.82 -9.16 3.79
C ALA A 50 -4.57 -8.85 5.27
N ASP A 51 -5.25 -7.82 5.79
CA ASP A 51 -5.30 -7.52 7.22
C ASP A 51 -5.94 -8.71 7.91
N SER A 52 -5.09 -9.66 8.27
CA SER A 52 -5.44 -10.84 9.02
C SER A 52 -5.68 -10.36 10.44
N GLY A 53 -6.78 -9.66 10.69
CA GLY A 53 -7.15 -9.18 12.04
C GLY A 53 -7.24 -10.34 13.05
N ALA A 54 -7.44 -11.56 12.56
CA ALA A 54 -7.39 -12.80 13.32
C ALA A 54 -5.95 -13.23 13.72
N ALA A 55 -4.93 -12.71 13.06
CA ALA A 55 -3.55 -13.10 13.32
C ALA A 55 -3.04 -12.56 14.66
N ARG A 56 -3.64 -11.51 15.26
CA ARG A 56 -3.18 -10.88 16.53
C ARG A 56 -3.63 -11.62 17.81
N ALA A 57 -4.33 -12.74 17.68
CA ALA A 57 -4.81 -13.47 18.85
C ALA A 57 -3.62 -14.03 19.67
N PRO A 58 -3.72 -14.03 21.02
CA PRO A 58 -2.73 -14.71 21.85
C PRO A 58 -2.73 -16.21 21.51
N VAL A 59 -1.53 -16.79 21.40
CA VAL A 59 -1.35 -18.23 21.24
C VAL A 59 -1.05 -18.81 22.61
N ASP A 60 -1.97 -19.58 23.17
CA ASP A 60 -1.75 -20.29 24.42
C ASP A 60 -0.87 -21.53 24.16
N VAL A 61 0.28 -21.58 24.82
CA VAL A 61 1.21 -22.71 24.76
C VAL A 61 1.31 -23.34 26.15
N ASP A 62 0.86 -24.57 26.29
CA ASP A 62 1.03 -25.34 27.53
C ASP A 62 2.50 -25.74 27.71
N VAL A 63 3.17 -25.10 28.67
CA VAL A 63 4.56 -25.35 29.04
C VAL A 63 4.71 -26.38 30.18
N SER A 64 3.61 -26.87 30.75
CA SER A 64 3.62 -27.74 31.94
C SER A 64 4.30 -29.09 31.69
N LYS A 65 4.30 -29.53 30.43
CA LYS A 65 4.89 -30.81 30.01
C LYS A 65 6.35 -30.70 29.58
N LEU A 66 6.95 -29.51 29.66
CA LEU A 66 8.32 -29.28 29.19
C LEU A 66 9.34 -29.62 30.29
N PRO A 67 10.13 -30.70 30.17
CA PRO A 67 11.18 -31.01 31.13
C PRO A 67 12.31 -29.96 31.12
N PRO A 68 12.98 -29.76 32.27
CA PRO A 68 14.09 -28.83 32.38
C PRO A 68 15.25 -29.26 31.47
N GLY A 69 15.76 -28.32 30.67
CA GLY A 69 16.81 -28.52 29.68
C GLY A 69 16.31 -28.67 28.23
N GLN A 70 14.99 -28.77 28.02
CA GLN A 70 14.40 -28.90 26.67
C GLN A 70 13.94 -27.54 26.11
N GLN A 71 13.91 -27.43 24.78
CA GLN A 71 13.43 -26.28 24.03
C GLN A 71 12.34 -26.72 23.06
N ILE A 72 11.29 -25.91 22.95
CA ILE A 72 10.24 -26.05 21.94
C ILE A 72 10.24 -24.84 21.02
N THR A 73 9.86 -25.07 19.77
CA THR A 73 9.69 -24.01 18.77
C THR A 73 8.21 -23.91 18.43
N VAL A 74 7.63 -22.73 18.64
CA VAL A 74 6.23 -22.44 18.33
C VAL A 74 6.19 -21.32 17.31
N VAL A 75 5.29 -21.40 16.34
CA VAL A 75 5.12 -20.34 15.34
C VAL A 75 4.16 -19.29 15.90
N TRP A 76 4.61 -18.03 15.99
CA TRP A 76 3.80 -16.88 16.37
C TRP A 76 3.90 -15.79 15.31
N HIS A 77 2.75 -15.39 14.73
CA HIS A 77 2.68 -14.42 13.64
C HIS A 77 3.64 -14.71 12.46
N GLY A 78 3.81 -15.99 12.09
CA GLY A 78 4.71 -16.40 11.01
C GLY A 78 6.20 -16.35 11.37
N SER A 79 6.55 -15.93 12.59
CA SER A 79 7.92 -15.96 13.11
C SER A 79 8.10 -17.13 14.10
N PRO A 80 9.25 -17.84 14.08
CA PRO A 80 9.53 -18.87 15.06
C PRO A 80 9.87 -18.24 16.42
N VAL A 81 9.21 -18.72 17.48
CA VAL A 81 9.48 -18.36 18.88
C VAL A 81 10.04 -19.58 19.59
N PHE A 82 11.17 -19.38 20.27
CA PHE A 82 11.86 -20.42 21.01
C PHE A 82 11.54 -20.31 22.50
N ILE A 83 10.95 -21.36 23.08
CA ILE A 83 10.65 -21.44 24.51
C ILE A 83 11.54 -22.52 25.10
N THR A 84 12.46 -22.11 25.99
CA THR A 84 13.44 -23.01 26.61
C THR A 84 13.21 -23.07 28.12
N HIS A 85 12.95 -24.26 28.65
CA HIS A 85 12.90 -24.47 30.11
C HIS A 85 14.32 -24.62 30.64
N ARG A 86 14.91 -23.53 31.14
CA ARG A 86 16.31 -23.53 31.61
C ARG A 86 16.45 -24.22 32.97
N THR A 87 17.54 -24.97 33.12
CA THR A 87 17.90 -25.59 34.40
C THR A 87 18.46 -24.55 35.38
N PRO A 88 18.43 -24.81 36.70
CA PRO A 88 18.97 -23.89 37.71
C PRO A 88 20.47 -23.61 37.53
N GLN A 89 21.23 -24.62 37.09
CA GLN A 89 22.67 -24.49 36.80
C GLN A 89 22.92 -23.59 35.59
N ALA A 90 22.10 -23.70 34.54
CA ALA A 90 22.20 -22.81 33.38
C ALA A 90 21.84 -21.36 33.74
N LEU A 91 20.83 -21.16 34.59
CA LEU A 91 20.47 -19.83 35.10
C LEU A 91 21.57 -19.22 35.99
N ALA A 92 22.22 -20.03 36.81
CA ALA A 92 23.35 -19.58 37.64
C ALA A 92 24.53 -19.11 36.77
N ARG A 93 24.87 -19.86 35.71
CA ARG A 93 25.91 -19.44 34.74
C ARG A 93 25.56 -18.15 34.00
N LEU A 94 24.32 -17.98 33.56
CA LEU A 94 23.90 -16.78 32.82
C LEU A 94 23.91 -15.49 33.66
N ARG A 95 23.90 -15.62 34.99
CA ARG A 95 23.95 -14.47 35.91
C ARG A 95 25.37 -14.02 36.23
N ASP A 96 26.38 -14.77 35.81
CA ASP A 96 27.79 -14.40 36.02
C ASP A 96 28.20 -13.30 35.02
N PRO A 97 28.47 -12.07 35.49
CA PRO A 97 28.86 -10.96 34.62
C PRO A 97 30.25 -11.13 34.01
N ALA A 98 31.06 -12.09 34.47
CA ALA A 98 32.37 -12.38 33.89
C ALA A 98 32.29 -13.13 32.54
N LEU A 99 31.09 -13.58 32.14
CA LEU A 99 30.83 -14.35 30.91
C LEU A 99 30.10 -13.53 29.82
N ALA A 100 29.92 -12.22 30.02
CA ALA A 100 29.34 -11.28 29.03
C ALA A 100 30.43 -10.65 28.16
#